data_AF-A0A924F927-F1
#
_entry.id   AF-A0A924F927-F1
#
_cell.length_a   1.000
_cell.length_b   1.000
_cell.length_c   1.000
_cell.angle_alpha   90.00
_cell.angle_beta   90.00
_cell.angle_gamma   90.00
#
_symmetry.space_group_name_H-M   'P 1'
#
loop_
_entity.id
_entity.type
_entity.pdbx_description
1 polymer ?
#
loop_
_entity_poly.entity_id
_entity_poly.type
_entity_poly.pdbx_seq_one_letter_code
_entity_poly.pdbx_strand_id
1 'polypeptide(L)'
;RFKQGADGMFYCGIDPDFNVIPLIMKHFKDRYADQKWVIYDLKRHYGVFYDLEKMEEIYLSEEDQRKLNDPQKELVSEKEGMYSDLWINYFKSTNIVARKNRKLHMQHVPKRYWKYLTEKQGI
;
A
#
# COMPACT_ATOMS: atom_id res chain seq x y z
N ARG A 1 -1.40 -1.13 -1.33
CA ARG A 1 -2.28 -0.01 -1.78
C ARG A 1 -1.89 1.22 -0.98
N PHE A 2 -1.92 2.41 -1.58
CA PHE A 2 -1.84 3.65 -0.80
C PHE A 2 -3.04 3.78 0.14
N LYS A 3 -2.78 4.18 1.37
CA LYS A 3 -3.78 4.56 2.36
C LYS A 3 -3.62 6.04 2.66
N GLN A 4 -4.72 6.77 2.77
CA GLN A 4 -4.65 8.18 3.13
C GLN A 4 -4.48 8.34 4.65
N GLY A 5 -3.45 9.07 5.06
CA GLY A 5 -3.24 9.50 6.44
C GLY A 5 -4.17 10.64 6.85
N ALA A 6 -4.29 10.87 8.16
CA ALA A 6 -5.10 11.97 8.69
C ALA A 6 -4.57 13.36 8.26
N ASP A 7 -3.28 13.46 7.98
CA ASP A 7 -2.58 14.63 7.42
C ASP A 7 -2.80 14.84 5.92
N GLY A 8 -3.56 13.94 5.27
CA GLY A 8 -3.82 13.95 3.84
C GLY A 8 -2.71 13.34 2.97
N MET A 9 -1.60 12.89 3.57
CA MET A 9 -0.52 12.23 2.86
C MET A 9 -0.87 10.77 2.56
N PHE A 10 -0.44 10.26 1.42
CA PHE A 10 -0.67 8.87 1.05
C PHE A 10 0.51 7.98 1.46
N TYR A 11 0.24 6.90 2.16
CA TYR A 11 1.26 5.97 2.63
C TYR A 11 1.10 4.58 2.01
N CYS A 12 2.21 3.97 1.59
CA CYS A 12 2.27 2.59 1.10
C CYS A 12 3.48 1.85 1.67
N GLY A 13 3.23 0.94 2.61
CA GLY A 13 4.23 -0.03 3.07
C GLY A 13 4.37 -1.18 2.08
N ILE A 14 5.60 -1.48 1.68
CA ILE A 14 5.96 -2.60 0.80
C ILE A 14 6.96 -3.54 1.49
N ASP A 15 6.92 -4.81 1.09
CA ASP A 15 7.90 -5.80 1.51
C ASP A 15 8.32 -6.66 0.28
N PRO A 16 9.18 -6.11 -0.58
CA PRO A 16 9.67 -6.77 -1.78
C PRO A 16 10.87 -7.68 -1.47
N ASP A 17 11.00 -8.77 -2.24
CA ASP A 17 12.18 -9.67 -2.16
C ASP A 17 13.48 -8.92 -2.52
N PHE A 18 13.42 -7.99 -3.48
CA PHE A 18 14.55 -7.21 -3.97
C PHE A 18 14.36 -5.72 -3.74
N ASN A 19 15.45 -4.95 -3.87
CA ASN A 19 15.38 -3.51 -3.79
C ASN A 19 14.73 -2.92 -5.04
N VAL A 20 13.44 -2.59 -4.95
CA VAL A 20 12.65 -2.08 -6.09
C VAL A 20 12.40 -0.57 -6.05
N ILE A 21 12.63 0.10 -4.90
CA ILE A 21 12.33 1.53 -4.74
C ILE A 21 12.98 2.37 -5.86
N PRO A 22 14.29 2.22 -6.16
CA PRO A 22 14.93 3.02 -7.21
C PRO A 22 14.33 2.81 -8.60
N LEU A 23 13.75 1.63 -8.86
CA LEU A 23 13.17 1.28 -10.15
C LEU A 23 11.75 1.85 -10.33
N ILE A 24 10.97 1.91 -9.24
CA ILE A 24 9.56 2.29 -9.29
C ILE A 24 9.34 3.77 -9.02
N MET A 25 10.28 4.45 -8.36
CA MET A 25 10.08 5.80 -7.85
C MET A 25 9.63 6.80 -8.94
N LYS A 26 10.27 6.78 -10.12
CA LYS A 26 9.91 7.64 -11.26
C LYS A 26 8.49 7.38 -11.76
N HIS A 27 8.10 6.11 -11.87
CA HIS A 27 6.75 5.74 -12.31
C HIS A 27 5.68 6.31 -11.37
N PHE A 28 5.90 6.25 -10.06
CA PHE A 28 4.95 6.78 -9.08
C PHE A 28 4.93 8.31 -9.08
N LYS A 29 6.06 8.98 -9.30
CA LYS A 29 6.10 10.45 -9.46
C LYS A 29 5.26 10.91 -10.65
N ASP A 30 5.46 10.29 -11.80
CA ASP A 30 4.77 10.70 -13.03
C ASP A 30 3.26 10.40 -12.96
N ARG A 31 2.86 9.32 -12.25
CA ARG A 31 1.47 8.89 -12.14
C ARG A 31 0.68 9.61 -11.06
N TYR A 32 1.31 9.92 -9.92
CA TYR A 32 0.69 10.55 -8.76
C TYR A 32 1.36 11.90 -8.49
N ALA A 33 1.39 12.75 -9.50
CA ALA A 33 2.03 14.06 -9.48
C ALA A 33 1.23 15.12 -8.68
N ASP A 34 -0.03 14.84 -8.39
CA ASP A 34 -0.99 15.72 -7.70
C ASP A 34 -1.10 15.44 -6.19
N GLN A 35 -0.41 14.41 -5.69
CA GLN A 35 -0.57 13.91 -4.32
C GLN A 35 0.78 13.75 -3.62
N LYS A 36 0.84 14.12 -2.34
CA LYS A 36 2.01 13.81 -1.50
C LYS A 36 1.94 12.35 -1.08
N TRP A 37 3.03 11.62 -1.25
CA TRP A 37 3.03 10.19 -0.94
C TRP A 37 4.37 9.67 -0.44
N VAL A 38 4.29 8.56 0.30
CA VAL A 38 5.42 7.80 0.84
C VAL A 38 5.30 6.35 0.41
N ILE A 39 6.37 5.80 -0.15
CA ILE A 39 6.54 4.35 -0.33
C ILE A 39 7.67 3.90 0.58
N TYR A 40 7.39 2.95 1.48
CA TYR A 40 8.34 2.53 2.51
C TYR A 40 8.60 1.03 2.43
N ASP A 41 9.86 0.62 2.29
CA ASP A 41 10.29 -0.78 2.34
C ASP A 41 10.50 -1.21 3.80
N LEU A 42 9.58 -2.04 4.28
CA LEU A 42 9.53 -2.54 5.65
C LEU A 42 10.67 -3.53 5.96
N LYS A 43 11.29 -4.16 4.94
CA LYS A 43 12.42 -5.09 5.12
C LYS A 43 13.76 -4.37 5.18
N ARG A 44 13.90 -3.31 4.38
CA ARG A 44 15.17 -2.55 4.25
C ARG A 44 15.20 -1.28 5.08
N HIS A 45 14.10 -0.95 5.74
CA HIS A 45 13.96 0.19 6.66
C HIS A 45 14.29 1.53 6.00
N TYR A 46 13.88 1.70 4.76
CA TYR A 46 13.98 2.97 4.05
C TYR A 46 12.86 3.12 3.04
N GLY A 47 12.61 4.36 2.65
CA GLY A 47 11.54 4.70 1.74
C GLY A 47 11.87 5.87 0.86
N VAL A 48 10.89 6.27 0.07
CA VAL A 48 10.91 7.47 -0.73
C VAL A 48 9.68 8.30 -0.41
N PHE A 49 9.89 9.60 -0.22
CA PHE A 49 8.87 10.61 -0.01
C PHE A 49 8.81 11.54 -1.23
N TYR A 50 7.61 11.85 -1.67
CA TYR A 50 7.34 12.81 -2.72
C TYR A 50 6.47 13.95 -2.19
N ASP A 51 6.97 15.17 -2.29
CA ASP A 51 6.35 16.38 -1.73
C ASP A 51 5.60 17.24 -2.76
N LEU A 52 5.43 16.72 -3.99
CA LEU A 52 4.93 17.37 -5.23
C LEU A 52 6.00 18.01 -6.11
N GLU A 53 7.18 18.34 -5.57
CA GLU A 53 8.27 18.95 -6.35
C GLU A 53 9.46 17.99 -6.47
N LYS A 54 9.90 17.48 -5.32
CA LYS A 54 11.09 16.68 -5.13
C LYS A 54 10.76 15.33 -4.54
N MET A 55 11.71 14.43 -4.72
CA MET A 55 11.66 13.08 -4.26
C MET A 55 12.89 12.84 -3.40
N GLU A 56 12.68 12.46 -2.15
CA GLU A 56 13.74 12.30 -1.16
C GLU A 56 13.68 10.91 -0.56
N GLU A 57 14.85 10.33 -0.31
CA GLU A 57 14.96 9.09 0.45
C GLU A 57 14.76 9.38 1.93
N ILE A 58 13.94 8.56 2.58
CA ILE A 58 13.62 8.71 3.99
C ILE A 58 14.03 7.47 4.77
N TYR A 59 14.49 7.68 6.00
CA TYR A 59 14.80 6.64 6.96
C TYR A 59 14.02 6.92 8.23
N LEU A 60 13.25 5.95 8.70
CA LEU A 60 12.45 6.12 9.91
C LEU A 60 13.20 5.59 11.12
N SER A 61 13.00 6.26 12.26
CA SER A 61 13.50 5.79 13.55
C SER A 61 12.88 4.43 13.92
N GLU A 62 13.53 3.66 14.79
CA GLU A 62 12.96 2.38 15.26
C GLU A 62 11.59 2.55 15.92
N GLU A 63 11.35 3.68 16.59
CA GLU A 63 10.07 4.00 17.20
C GLU A 63 8.97 4.21 16.15
N ASP A 64 9.28 4.95 15.08
CA ASP A 64 8.34 5.21 13.99
C ASP A 64 8.07 3.95 13.17
N GLN A 65 9.07 3.08 13.01
CA GLN A 65 8.89 1.77 12.39
C GLN A 65 7.91 0.89 13.15
N ARG A 66 7.90 0.94 14.49
CA ARG A 66 6.93 0.20 15.32
C ARG A 66 5.51 0.73 15.13
N LYS A 67 5.34 2.06 15.07
CA LYS A 67 4.04 2.71 14.79
C LYS A 67 3.48 2.35 13.40
N LEU A 68 4.34 2.07 12.42
CA LEU A 68 3.92 1.62 11.09
C LEU A 68 3.44 0.17 11.04
N ASN A 69 4.04 -0.71 11.86
CA ASN A 69 3.69 -2.13 11.90
C ASN A 69 2.38 -2.39 12.67
N ASP A 70 2.01 -1.49 13.58
CA ASP A 70 0.72 -1.47 14.26
C ASP A 70 0.01 -0.14 13.96
N PRO A 71 -0.58 0.01 12.76
CA PRO A 71 -1.31 1.21 12.41
C PRO A 71 -2.58 1.26 13.26
N GLN A 72 -2.47 1.83 14.45
CA GLN A 72 -3.62 2.29 15.23
C GLN A 72 -4.48 3.16 14.31
N LYS A 73 -5.81 3.04 14.45
CA LYS A 73 -6.81 3.76 13.63
C LYS A 73 -6.55 5.27 13.51
N GLU A 74 -5.82 5.86 14.46
CA GLU A 74 -5.52 7.29 14.55
C GLU A 74 -4.65 7.83 13.41
N LEU A 75 -3.82 6.99 12.77
CA LEU A 75 -2.95 7.43 11.67
C LEU A 75 -3.66 7.47 10.31
N VAL A 76 -4.89 6.98 10.23
CA VAL A 76 -5.59 6.77 8.98
C VAL A 76 -6.77 7.75 8.89
N SER A 77 -6.96 8.37 7.71
CA SER A 77 -8.10 9.25 7.46
C SER A 77 -9.42 8.56 7.79
N GLU A 78 -10.36 9.27 8.41
CA GLU A 78 -11.70 8.77 8.75
C GLU A 78 -12.43 8.15 7.55
N LYS A 79 -12.15 8.66 6.34
CA LYS A 79 -12.76 8.19 5.08
C LYS A 79 -12.11 6.91 4.52
N GLU A 80 -10.92 6.53 4.97
CA GLU A 80 -10.19 5.38 4.42
C GLU A 80 -10.88 4.05 4.68
N GLY A 81 -11.59 3.94 5.81
CA GLY A 81 -12.44 2.77 6.10
C GLY A 81 -13.52 2.58 5.04
N MET A 82 -14.24 3.66 4.72
CA MET A 82 -15.24 3.67 3.66
C MET A 82 -14.65 3.29 2.29
N TYR A 83 -13.48 3.83 1.93
CA TYR A 83 -12.82 3.45 0.67
C TYR A 83 -12.42 1.97 0.62
N SER A 84 -11.98 1.42 1.74
CA SER A 84 -11.65 -0.01 1.85
C SER A 84 -12.89 -0.89 1.65
N ASP A 85 -14.03 -0.51 2.25
CA ASP A 85 -15.29 -1.24 2.09
C ASP A 85 -15.82 -1.16 0.66
N LEU A 86 -15.76 0.03 0.04
CA LEU A 86 -16.13 0.22 -1.36
C LEU A 86 -15.28 -0.67 -2.29
N TRP A 87 -13.98 -0.74 -2.05
CA TRP A 87 -13.08 -1.63 -2.80
C TRP A 87 -13.46 -3.10 -2.66
N ILE A 88 -13.74 -3.55 -1.42
CA ILE A 88 -14.16 -4.93 -1.15
C ILE A 88 -15.48 -5.25 -1.88
N ASN A 89 -16.45 -4.33 -1.83
CA ASN A 89 -17.75 -4.50 -2.49
C ASN A 89 -17.62 -4.51 -4.02
N TYR A 90 -16.79 -3.63 -4.58
CA TYR A 90 -16.46 -3.62 -6.00
C TYR A 90 -15.80 -4.94 -6.44
N PHE A 91 -14.79 -5.41 -5.68
CA PHE A 91 -14.10 -6.66 -5.98
C PHE A 91 -15.05 -7.87 -5.93
N LYS A 92 -15.98 -7.89 -4.96
CA LYS A 92 -16.97 -8.96 -4.84
C LYS A 92 -17.99 -8.94 -5.98
N SER A 93 -18.52 -7.76 -6.32
CA SER A 93 -19.58 -7.60 -7.32
C SER A 93 -19.11 -7.84 -8.75
N THR A 94 -17.87 -7.45 -9.08
CA THR A 94 -17.29 -7.68 -10.42
C THR A 94 -16.85 -9.13 -10.64
N ASN A 95 -16.70 -9.92 -9.57
CA ASN A 95 -16.24 -11.29 -9.67
C ASN A 95 -17.35 -12.24 -10.13
N ILE A 96 -17.12 -12.91 -11.26
CA ILE A 96 -18.05 -13.91 -11.80
C ILE A 96 -17.83 -15.23 -11.07
N VAL A 97 -18.78 -15.61 -10.20
CA VAL A 97 -18.67 -16.80 -9.33
C VAL A 97 -18.36 -18.08 -10.12
N ALA A 98 -18.99 -18.26 -11.28
CA ALA A 98 -18.76 -19.42 -12.15
C ALA A 98 -17.34 -19.50 -12.75
N ARG A 99 -16.61 -18.38 -12.81
CA ARG A 99 -15.22 -18.31 -13.32
C ARG A 99 -14.16 -18.39 -12.21
N LYS A 100 -14.56 -18.67 -10.97
CA LYS A 100 -13.66 -18.69 -9.82
C LYS A 100 -12.66 -19.84 -9.90
N ASN A 101 -11.43 -19.56 -10.32
CA ASN A 101 -10.32 -20.52 -10.29
C ASN A 101 -9.29 -20.13 -9.22
N ARG A 102 -9.35 -20.79 -8.06
CA ARG A 102 -8.44 -20.48 -6.93
C ARG A 102 -6.99 -20.89 -7.19
N LYS A 103 -6.76 -21.99 -7.90
CA LYS A 103 -5.40 -22.47 -8.21
C LYS A 103 -4.67 -21.47 -9.11
N LEU A 104 -5.33 -21.02 -10.18
CA LEU A 104 -4.79 -20.00 -11.08
C LEU A 104 -4.59 -18.66 -10.36
N HIS A 105 -5.54 -18.26 -9.52
CA HIS A 105 -5.41 -17.02 -8.73
C HIS A 105 -4.18 -17.06 -7.80
N MET A 106 -3.90 -18.18 -7.14
CA MET A 106 -2.70 -18.33 -6.30
C MET A 106 -1.39 -18.38 -7.12
N GLN A 107 -1.43 -18.82 -8.38
CA GLN A 107 -0.27 -18.78 -9.27
C GLN A 107 0.07 -17.35 -9.70
N HIS A 108 -0.94 -16.54 -10.09
CA HIS A 108 -0.72 -15.14 -10.48
C HIS A 108 -0.50 -14.20 -9.31
N VAL A 109 -1.17 -14.45 -8.18
CA VAL A 109 -1.05 -13.63 -6.96
C VAL A 109 -0.72 -14.55 -5.79
N PRO A 110 0.57 -14.87 -5.58
CA PRO A 110 1.02 -15.69 -4.47
C PRO A 110 0.55 -15.16 -3.10
N LYS A 111 0.20 -16.08 -2.20
CA LYS A 111 -0.37 -15.74 -0.87
C LYS A 111 0.50 -14.81 -0.03
N ARG A 112 1.83 -14.85 -0.20
CA ARG A 112 2.77 -13.96 0.51
C ARG A 112 2.48 -12.47 0.34
N TYR A 113 1.81 -12.07 -0.75
CA TYR A 113 1.43 -10.68 -1.01
C TYR A 113 0.07 -10.30 -0.44
N TRP A 114 -0.75 -11.27 -0.02
CA TRP A 114 -2.14 -11.02 0.39
C TRP A 114 -2.24 -10.17 1.66
N LYS A 115 -1.18 -10.14 2.49
CA LYS A 115 -1.09 -9.27 3.67
C LYS A 115 -1.29 -7.78 3.38
N TYR A 116 -1.01 -7.34 2.15
CA TYR A 116 -1.16 -5.94 1.73
C TYR A 116 -2.38 -5.69 0.83
N LEU A 117 -3.19 -6.72 0.58
CA LEU A 117 -4.39 -6.63 -0.27
C LEU A 117 -5.63 -6.45 0.58
N THR A 118 -6.30 -5.31 0.42
CA THR A 118 -7.51 -4.95 1.19
C THR A 118 -8.61 -6.00 1.02
N GLU A 119 -8.81 -6.54 -0.18
CA GLU A 119 -9.83 -7.55 -0.46
C GLU A 119 -9.52 -8.96 0.09
N LYS A 120 -8.33 -9.15 0.65
CA LYS A 120 -7.89 -10.41 1.26
C LYS A 120 -7.75 -10.36 2.78
N GLN A 121 -8.01 -9.20 3.39
CA GLN A 121 -7.97 -9.06 4.84
C GLN A 121 -9.07 -9.93 5.49
N GLY A 122 -8.69 -10.82 6.43
CA GLY A 122 -9.61 -11.74 7.11
C GLY A 122 -9.87 -13.08 6.39
N ILE A 123 -9.05 -13.45 5.40
CA ILE A 123 -9.09 -14.76 4.70
C ILE A 123 -7.91 -15.63 5.10
#